data_AF-A0A4D4L1I6-F1
#
_entry.id   AF-A0A4D4L1I6-F1
#
_cell.length_a   1.000
_cell.length_b   1.000
_cell.length_c   1.000
_cell.angle_alpha   90.00
_cell.angle_beta   90.00
_cell.angle_gamma   90.00
#
_symmetry.space_group_name_H-M   'P 1'
#
loop_
_entity.id
_entity.type
_entity.pdbx_description
1 polymer ?
#
loop_
_entity_poly.entity_id
_entity_poly.type
_entity_poly.pdbx_seq_one_letter_code
_entity_poly.pdbx_strand_id
1 'polypeptide(L)' 'MIRQGKVLTAGPVETELTSRNLSRCFGLPLVVERNGDRWTAQGLPLT' A
#
# COMPACT_ATOMS: atom_id res chain seq x y z
N MET A 1 1.42 8.29 -2.46
CA MET A 1 1.98 7.19 -3.28
C MET A 1 2.19 7.66 -4.70
N ILE A 2 3.32 7.27 -5.32
CA ILE A 2 3.70 7.68 -6.68
C ILE A 2 4.04 6.41 -7.47
N ARG A 3 3.56 6.35 -8.71
CA ARG A 3 3.88 5.28 -9.67
C ARG A 3 4.05 5.91 -11.05
N GLN A 4 5.12 5.55 -11.78
CA GLN A 4 5.38 6.05 -13.14
C GLN A 4 5.34 7.59 -13.24
N GLY A 5 5.90 8.29 -12.25
CA GLY A 5 5.94 9.76 -12.22
C GLY A 5 4.59 10.44 -11.98
N LYS A 6 3.53 9.70 -11.64
CA LYS A 6 2.19 10.24 -11.33
C LYS A 6 1.80 9.94 -9.89
N VAL A 7 1.08 10.89 -9.28
CA VAL A 7 0.47 10.70 -7.97
C VAL A 7 -0.69 9.71 -8.12
N LEU A 8 -0.60 8.57 -7.43
CA LEU A 8 -1.69 7.60 -7.37
C LEU A 8 -2.70 7.97 -6.28
N THR A 9 -2.19 8.42 -5.14
CA THR A 9 -2.99 8.98 -4.05
C THR A 9 -2.14 9.86 -3.14
N ALA A 10 -2.75 10.84 -2.50
CA ALA A 10 -2.13 11.75 -1.54
C ALA A 10 -3.15 12.16 -0.47
N GLY A 11 -2.73 12.11 0.80
CA GLY A 11 -3.57 12.34 1.96
C GLY A 11 -2.90 11.84 3.24
N PRO A 12 -3.61 11.87 4.39
CA PRO A 12 -3.13 11.29 5.65
C PRO A 12 -2.69 9.83 5.51
N VAL A 13 -1.67 9.42 6.26
CA VAL A 13 -1.12 8.06 6.14
C VAL A 13 -2.14 7.00 6.54
N GLU A 14 -2.99 7.30 7.51
CA GLU A 14 -4.04 6.43 8.02
C GLU A 14 -5.12 6.13 6.98
N THR A 15 -5.38 7.09 6.08
CA THR A 15 -6.39 6.92 5.02
C THR A 15 -5.77 6.37 3.75
N GLU A 16 -4.52 6.72 3.47
CA GLU A 16 -3.89 6.36 2.20
C GLU A 16 -3.11 5.06 2.23
N LEU A 17 -2.44 4.71 3.33
CA LEU A 17 -1.58 3.52 3.43
C LEU A 17 -2.40 2.24 3.65
N THR A 18 -3.22 1.91 2.65
CA THR A 18 -4.12 0.75 2.64
C THR A 18 -3.61 -0.36 1.73
N SER A 19 -4.02 -1.60 2.00
CA SER A 19 -3.74 -2.76 1.14
C SER A 19 -4.12 -2.51 -0.33
N ARG A 20 -5.25 -1.86 -0.57
CA ARG A 20 -5.74 -1.53 -1.92
C ARG A 20 -4.80 -0.57 -2.65
N ASN A 21 -4.43 0.54 -2.00
CA ASN A 21 -3.60 1.55 -2.62
C ASN A 21 -2.17 1.06 -2.84
N LEU A 22 -1.59 0.35 -1.88
CA LEU A 22 -0.27 -0.26 -2.01
C LEU A 22 -0.26 -1.35 -3.10
N SER A 23 -1.26 -2.23 -3.15
CA SER A 23 -1.36 -3.24 -4.22
C SER A 23 -1.42 -2.60 -5.60
N ARG A 24 -2.18 -1.50 -5.77
CA ARG A 24 -2.22 -0.73 -7.02
C ARG A 24 -0.89 -0.03 -7.32
N CYS A 25 -0.18 0.45 -6.31
CA CYS A 25 1.11 1.11 -6.47
C CYS A 25 2.19 0.14 -6.94
N PHE A 26 2.22 -1.07 -6.39
CA PHE A 26 3.23 -2.09 -6.69
C PHE A 26 2.84 -3.03 -7.84
N GLY A 27 1.55 -3.14 -8.16
CA GLY A 27 1.08 -4.02 -9.24
C GLY A 27 1.02 -5.50 -8.87
N LEU A 28 0.97 -5.83 -7.58
CA LEU A 28 0.76 -7.18 -7.07
C LEU A 28 -0.12 -7.16 -5.81
N PRO A 29 -0.76 -8.28 -5.44
CA PRO A 29 -1.57 -8.36 -4.23
C PRO A 29 -0.70 -8.21 -2.97
N LEU A 30 -1.00 -7.20 -2.16
CA LEU A 30 -0.34 -6.92 -0.89
C LEU A 30 -1.38 -6.84 0.25
N VAL A 31 -0.99 -7.34 1.42
CA VAL A 31 -1.68 -7.08 2.69
C VAL A 31 -0.85 -6.10 3.51
N VAL A 32 -1.54 -5.12 4.10
CA VAL A 32 -0.95 -4.08 4.93
C VAL A 32 -1.52 -4.18 6.33
N GLU A 33 -0.63 -4.23 7.30
CA GLU A 33 -0.97 -4.28 8.73
C GLU A 33 -0.28 -3.14 9.47
N ARG A 34 -0.94 -2.67 10.54
CA ARG A 34 -0.39 -1.69 11.47
C ARG A 34 -0.20 -2.33 12.84
N ASN A 35 1.00 -2.27 13.39
CA ASN A 35 1.31 -2.67 14.75
C ASN A 35 1.94 -1.48 15.48
N GLY A 36 1.17 -0.86 16.39
CA GLY A 36 1.53 0.40 17.03
C GLY A 36 1.76 1.51 16.00
N ASP A 37 2.97 2.07 16.00
CA ASP A 37 3.37 3.14 15.07
C ASP A 37 4.06 2.62 13.80
N ARG A 38 4.07 1.30 13.59
CA ARG A 38 4.72 0.67 12.45
C ARG A 38 3.73 0.04 11.49
N TRP A 39 3.97 0.28 10.20
CA TRP A 39 3.25 -0.37 9.11
C TRP A 39 4.13 -1.44 8.47
N THR A 40 3.52 -2.57 8.16
CA THR A 40 4.14 -3.71 7.49
C THR A 40 3.30 -4.06 6.26
N ALA A 41 3.95 -4.29 5.12
CA ALA A 41 3.30 -4.75 3.90
C ALA A 41 3.92 -6.08 3.47
N GLN A 42 3.09 -7.07 3.16
CA GLN A 42 3.51 -8.41 2.73
C GLN A 42 2.83 -8.78 1.42
N GLY A 43 3.59 -9.43 0.53
CA GLY A 43 3.05 -9.99 -0.72
C GLY A 43 2.26 -11.25 -0.43
N LEU A 44 1.07 -11.35 -1.03
CA LEU A 44 0.31 -12.58 -0.98
C LEU A 44 0.87 -13.59 -1.99
N PRO A 45 0.83 -14.90 -1.68
CA PRO A 45 1.15 -15.94 -2.65
C PRO A 45 0.29 -15.79 -3.91
N LEU A 46 0.92 -15.93 -5.07
CA LEU A 46 0.22 -16.05 -6.34
C LEU A 46 -0.24 -17.50 -6.49
N THR A 47 -1.40 -17.83 -5.92
CA THR A 47 -2.11 -19.10 -6.21
C THR A 47 -2.86 -19.03 -7.52
#